data_AF-A0A3D1BGS4-F1
#
_entry.id   AF-A0A3D1BGS4-F1
#
_cell.length_a   1.000
_cell.length_b   1.000
_cell.length_c   1.000
_cell.angle_alpha   90.00
_cell.angle_beta   90.00
_cell.angle_gamma   90.00
#
_symmetry.space_group_name_H-M   'P 1'
#
loop_
_entity.id
_entity.type
_entity.pdbx_description
1 polymer ?
#
loop_
_entity_poly.entity_id
_entity_poly.type
_entity_poly.pdbx_seq_one_letter_code
_entity_poly.pdbx_strand_id
1 'polypeptide(L)'
;MGDFVLKRADGHWAYHLAVVVDDAAQDVTHVVRGSDLWTSTAAHMALQHALDVRTPEYVHVPLVTNDLGQKLSKQTRAEPVSPR
;
A
#
# COMPACT_ATOMS: atom_id res chain seq x y z
N MET A 1 10.44 10.84 -5.39
CA MET A 1 10.81 9.46 -5.02
C MET A 1 12.06 9.10 -5.82
N GLY A 2 13.02 8.40 -5.22
CA GLY A 2 14.18 7.85 -5.93
C GLY A 2 14.00 6.35 -6.20
N ASP A 3 15.09 5.68 -6.54
CA ASP A 3 15.10 4.23 -6.77
C ASP A 3 14.63 3.45 -5.55
N PHE A 4 13.96 2.32 -5.79
CA PHE A 4 13.46 1.42 -4.75
C PHE A 4 13.74 -0.04 -5.10
N VAL A 5 13.86 -0.86 -4.06
CA VAL A 5 14.17 -2.29 -4.20
C VAL A 5 12.99 -3.04 -4.78
N LEU A 6 13.25 -3.90 -5.77
CA LEU A 6 12.25 -4.84 -6.31
C LEU A 6 12.40 -6.25 -5.72
N LYS A 7 13.64 -6.72 -5.56
CA LYS A 7 13.97 -7.98 -4.90
C LYS A 7 15.01 -7.72 -3.82
N ARG A 8 14.71 -8.17 -2.60
CA ARG A 8 15.59 -8.03 -1.45
C ARG A 8 16.71 -9.07 -1.50
N ALA A 9 17.81 -8.79 -0.80
CA ALA A 9 18.97 -9.68 -0.72
C ALA A 9 18.65 -11.04 -0.09
N ASP A 10 17.63 -11.11 0.76
CA ASP A 10 17.12 -12.35 1.37
C ASP A 10 16.15 -13.12 0.46
N GLY A 11 16.10 -12.79 -0.83
CA GLY A 11 15.35 -13.49 -1.86
C GLY A 11 13.86 -13.12 -1.95
N HIS A 12 13.32 -12.34 -1.01
CA HIS A 12 11.92 -11.95 -1.02
C HIS A 12 11.66 -10.78 -1.96
N TRP A 13 10.50 -10.79 -2.63
CA TRP A 13 10.05 -9.65 -3.42
C TRP A 13 9.64 -8.49 -2.51
N ALA A 14 9.98 -7.27 -2.91
CA ALA A 14 9.57 -6.08 -2.20
C ALA A 14 8.08 -5.81 -2.42
N TYR A 15 7.46 -5.19 -1.42
CA TYR A 15 6.04 -4.85 -1.44
C TYR A 15 5.61 -4.13 -2.73
N HIS A 16 6.41 -3.18 -3.22
CA HIS A 16 6.07 -2.42 -4.42
C HIS A 16 5.87 -3.27 -5.67
N LEU A 17 6.72 -4.28 -5.88
CA LEU A 17 6.58 -5.17 -7.02
C LEU A 17 5.45 -6.18 -6.80
N ALA A 18 5.40 -6.80 -5.62
CA ALA A 18 4.39 -7.80 -5.29
C ALA A 18 2.97 -7.26 -5.49
N VAL A 19 2.67 -6.09 -4.93
CA VAL A 19 1.32 -5.51 -5.02
C VAL A 19 0.91 -5.21 -6.47
N VAL A 20 1.83 -4.69 -7.29
CA VAL A 20 1.52 -4.32 -8.68
C VAL A 20 1.27 -5.57 -9.53
N VAL A 21 2.08 -6.60 -9.36
CA VAL A 21 1.95 -7.85 -10.11
C VAL A 21 0.68 -8.59 -9.69
N ASP A 22 0.40 -8.69 -8.39
CA ASP A 22 -0.77 -9.38 -7.87
C ASP A 22 -2.07 -8.65 -8.25
N ASP A 23 -2.13 -7.32 -8.09
CA ASP A 23 -3.30 -6.51 -8.49
C ASP A 23 -3.60 -6.68 -10.00
N ALA A 24 -2.57 -6.69 -10.84
CA ALA A 24 -2.72 -6.89 -12.28
C ALA A 24 -3.19 -8.32 -12.61
N ALA A 25 -2.63 -9.35 -11.96
CA ALA A 25 -3.02 -10.74 -12.16
C ALA A 25 -4.46 -11.04 -11.69
N GLN A 26 -4.98 -10.24 -10.75
CA GLN A 26 -6.33 -10.38 -10.20
C GLN A 26 -7.35 -9.42 -10.84
N ASP A 27 -6.96 -8.67 -11.88
CA ASP A 27 -7.81 -7.68 -12.55
C ASP A 27 -8.40 -6.62 -11.59
N VAL A 28 -7.62 -6.20 -10.59
CA VAL A 28 -8.04 -5.15 -9.65
C VAL A 28 -8.26 -3.84 -10.40
N THR A 29 -9.45 -3.26 -10.26
CA THR A 29 -9.84 -2.00 -10.90
C THR A 29 -9.77 -0.81 -9.95
N HIS A 30 -9.97 -1.03 -8.65
CA HIS A 30 -10.00 0.01 -7.63
C HIS A 30 -9.19 -0.44 -6.41
N VAL A 31 -8.25 0.40 -5.99
CA VAL A 31 -7.44 0.18 -4.79
C VAL A 31 -7.86 1.18 -3.73
N VAL A 32 -8.60 0.68 -2.72
CA VAL A 32 -9.02 1.46 -1.55
C VAL A 32 -8.12 1.12 -0.37
N ARG A 33 -7.35 2.10 0.11
CA ARG A 33 -6.35 1.89 1.18
C ARG A 33 -6.16 3.12 2.05
N GLY A 34 -5.43 2.99 3.16
CA GLY A 34 -5.12 4.10 4.06
C GLY A 34 -4.24 5.17 3.41
N SER A 35 -4.42 6.43 3.81
CA SER A 35 -3.65 7.57 3.32
C SER A 35 -2.16 7.54 3.70
N ASP A 36 -1.76 6.65 4.60
CA ASP A 36 -0.36 6.38 4.90
C ASP A 36 0.40 5.74 3.71
N LEU A 37 -0.32 5.13 2.76
CA LEU A 37 0.27 4.56 1.55
C LEU A 37 0.28 5.53 0.36
N TRP A 38 -0.13 6.80 0.54
CA TRP A 38 -0.21 7.80 -0.52
C TRP A 38 1.09 7.91 -1.33
N THR A 39 2.23 8.03 -0.64
CA THR A 39 3.55 8.20 -1.26
C THR A 39 3.99 6.97 -2.07
N SER A 40 3.51 5.77 -1.72
CA SER A 40 3.82 4.53 -2.46
C SER A 40 3.14 4.47 -3.82
N THR A 41 2.07 5.24 -4.03
CA THR A 41 1.31 5.26 -5.29
C THR A 41 2.19 5.63 -6.47
N ALA A 42 3.10 6.60 -6.31
CA ALA A 42 4.01 7.01 -7.38
C ALA A 42 4.92 5.86 -7.84
N ALA A 43 5.47 5.07 -6.91
CA ALA A 43 6.26 3.88 -7.23
C ALA A 43 5.44 2.81 -7.94
N HIS A 44 4.21 2.56 -7.48
CA HIS A 44 3.32 1.57 -8.10
C HIS A 44 2.91 1.97 -9.52
N MET A 45 2.56 3.24 -9.75
CA MET A 45 2.23 3.75 -11.08
C MET A 45 3.43 3.65 -12.04
N ALA A 46 4.64 3.97 -11.57
CA ALA A 46 5.85 3.81 -12.38
C ALA A 46 6.09 2.35 -12.78
N LEU A 47 5.89 1.41 -11.85
CA LEU A 47 5.97 -0.03 -12.15
C LEU A 47 4.86 -0.49 -13.11
N GLN A 48 3.62 -0.03 -12.92
CA GLN A 48 2.52 -0.38 -13.80
C GLN A 48 2.80 0.04 -15.23
N HIS A 49 3.32 1.25 -15.41
CA HIS A 49 3.71 1.75 -16.72
C HIS A 49 4.87 0.95 -17.31
N ALA A 50 5.89 0.63 -16.51
CA ALA A 50 7.04 -0.16 -16.97
C ALA A 50 6.69 -1.60 -17.34
N LEU A 51 5.66 -2.18 -16.72
CA LEU A 51 5.18 -3.54 -16.97
C LEU A 51 4.02 -3.62 -17.98
N ASP A 52 3.59 -2.48 -18.53
CA ASP A 52 2.45 -2.36 -19.45
C ASP A 52 1.16 -2.98 -18.90
N VAL A 53 0.87 -2.73 -17.62
CA VAL A 53 -0.37 -3.16 -16.96
C VAL A 53 -1.29 -1.98 -16.66
N ARG A 54 -2.59 -2.25 -16.55
CA ARG A 54 -3.61 -1.23 -16.25
C ARG A 54 -3.32 -0.57 -14.90
N THR A 55 -3.39 0.77 -14.85
CA THR A 55 -3.42 1.53 -13.60
C THR A 55 -4.83 1.53 -13.00
N PRO A 56 -5.03 1.02 -11.77
CA PRO A 56 -6.33 1.06 -11.11
C PRO A 56 -6.65 2.46 -10.58
N GLU A 57 -7.92 2.71 -10.26
CA GLU A 57 -8.33 3.92 -9.56
C GLU A 57 -7.95 3.84 -8.08
N TYR A 58 -7.26 4.87 -7.58
CA TYR A 58 -6.78 4.92 -6.20
C TYR A 58 -7.66 5.79 -5.32
N VAL A 59 -8.11 5.21 -4.20
CA VAL A 59 -8.80 5.94 -3.12
C VAL A 59 -8.01 5.79 -1.83
N HIS A 60 -7.65 6.92 -1.24
CA HIS A 60 -6.89 6.98 0.02
C HIS A 60 -7.80 7.49 1.14
N VAL A 61 -8.18 6.59 2.05
CA VAL A 61 -9.06 6.95 3.16
C VAL A 61 -8.26 7.53 4.34
N PRO A 62 -8.84 8.48 5.11
CA PRO A 62 -8.19 9.01 6.30
C PRO A 62 -7.80 7.91 7.31
N LEU A 63 -6.71 8.14 8.04
CA LEU A 63 -6.30 7.25 9.10
C LEU A 63 -7.20 7.41 10.32
N VAL A 64 -7.49 6.30 11.00
CA VAL A 64 -8.20 6.34 12.27
C VAL A 64 -7.26 6.90 13.34
N THR A 65 -7.77 7.85 14.12
CA THR A 65 -7.04 8.52 15.20
C THR A 65 -7.74 8.33 16.54
N ASN A 66 -6.99 8.42 17.64
CA ASN A 66 -7.58 8.53 18.98
C ASN A 66 -8.11 9.95 19.23
N ASP A 67 -8.70 10.18 20.41
CA ASP A 67 -9.25 11.48 20.83
C ASP A 67 -8.20 12.61 20.89
N LEU A 68 -6.91 12.25 20.91
CA LEU A 68 -5.77 13.17 20.86
C LEU A 68 -5.27 13.44 19.43
N GLY A 69 -5.96 12.92 18.41
CA GLY A 69 -5.59 13.06 17.00
C GLY A 69 -4.38 12.22 16.57
N GLN A 70 -3.92 11.30 17.42
CA GLN A 70 -2.77 10.44 17.12
C GLN A 70 -3.21 9.21 16.33
N LYS A 71 -2.43 8.81 15.31
CA LYS A 71 -2.67 7.58 14.54
C LYS A 71 -2.83 6.40 15.50
N LEU A 72 -3.91 5.63 15.33
CA LEU A 72 -4.07 4.38 16.07
C LEU A 72 -2.95 3.41 15.70
N SER A 73 -2.27 2.89 16.73
CA SER A 73 -1.15 1.97 16.60
C SER A 73 -0.94 1.25 17.93
N LYS A 74 -0.09 0.22 17.91
CA LYS A 74 0.36 -0.45 19.15
C LYS A 74 1.06 0.54 20.10
N GLN A 75 1.78 1.53 19.57
CA GLN A 75 2.45 2.56 20.39
C GLN A 75 1.45 3.44 21.13
N THR A 76 0.29 3.73 20.51
CA THR A 76 -0.79 4.51 21.10
C THR A 76 -1.81 3.65 21.85
N ARG A 77 -1.46 2.40 22.18
CA ARG A 77 -2.28 1.43 22.93
C ARG A 77 -3.65 1.17 22.29
N ALA A 78 -3.72 1.17 20.97
CA ALA A 78 -4.93 0.78 20.26
C ALA A 78 -5.30 -0.68 20.60
N GLU A 79 -6.55 -0.89 21.03
CA GLU A 79 -7.05 -2.24 21.30
C GLU A 79 -7.15 -3.05 20.00
N PRO A 80 -6.84 -4.36 20.04
CA PRO A 80 -7.06 -5.22 18.90
C PRO A 80 -8.55 -5.33 18.59
N VAL A 81 -8.88 -5.56 17.31
CA VAL A 81 -10.26 -5.82 16.92
C VAL A 81 -10.75 -7.08 17.62
N SER A 82 -11.87 -7.00 18.32
CA SER A 82 -12.49 -8.18 18.94
C SER A 82 -12.88 -9.16 17.83
N PRO A 83 -12.51 -10.44 17.92
CA PRO A 83 -13.00 -11.44 16.98
C PRO A 83 -14.54 -11.50 17.09
N ARG A 84 -15.21 -11.52 15.94
CA ARG A 84 -16.66 -11.74 15.85
C ARG A 84 -17.02 -13.18 16.15
#